data_AF-A0A6M2AF42-F1
#
_entry.id   AF-A0A6M2AF42-F1
#
_cell.length_a   1.000
_cell.length_b   1.000
_cell.length_c   1.000
_cell.angle_alpha   90.00
_cell.angle_beta   90.00
_cell.angle_gamma   90.00
#
_symmetry.space_group_name_H-M   'P 1'
#
loop_
_entity.id
_entity.type
_entity.pdbx_description
1 polymer ?
#
loop_
_entity_poly.entity_id
_entity_poly.type
_entity_poly.pdbx_seq_one_letter_code
_entity_poly.pdbx_strand_id
1 'polypeptide(L)'
;MKTSAKRKASFFSILFTFFVDNLGWSIVFPIFAPLFLDPQNLIFSSNISFSTRTTLLGVFLAAFPLAQFFGAPILGELADRSGRKKALVLSIILTFVGYLISAWSIFAHNLIWLFIARVIT
;
A
#
# COMPACT_ATOMS: atom_id res chain seq x y z
N MET A 1 -39.30 -6.76 1.77
CA MET A 1 -38.61 -7.33 0.58
C MET A 1 -37.49 -6.45 -0.02
N LYS A 2 -37.58 -5.10 0.02
CA LYS A 2 -36.53 -4.18 -0.51
C LYS A 2 -35.17 -4.23 0.23
N THR A 3 -35.14 -4.74 1.46
CA THR A 3 -33.94 -4.83 2.32
C THR A 3 -32.96 -5.93 1.89
N SER A 4 -33.43 -7.04 1.33
CA SER A 4 -32.58 -8.17 0.89
C SER A 4 -31.72 -7.82 -0.33
N ALA A 5 -32.32 -7.20 -1.35
CA ALA A 5 -31.61 -6.78 -2.56
C ALA A 5 -30.54 -5.72 -2.27
N LYS A 6 -30.84 -4.75 -1.39
CA LYS A 6 -29.91 -3.71 -0.96
C LYS A 6 -28.72 -4.28 -0.17
N ARG A 7 -28.94 -5.33 0.62
CA ARG A 7 -27.89 -6.06 1.35
C ARG A 7 -26.96 -6.82 0.42
N LYS A 8 -27.50 -7.50 -0.60
CA LYS A 8 -26.71 -8.18 -1.64
C LYS A 8 -25.86 -7.20 -2.46
N ALA A 9 -26.43 -6.06 -2.85
CA ALA A 9 -25.69 -5.01 -3.58
C ALA A 9 -24.56 -4.40 -2.74
N SER A 10 -24.78 -4.16 -1.44
CA SER A 10 -23.75 -3.65 -0.54
C SER A 10 -22.63 -4.67 -0.30
N PHE A 11 -22.96 -5.96 -0.16
CA PHE A 11 -21.97 -7.02 -0.01
C PHE A 11 -21.11 -7.13 -1.27
N PHE A 12 -21.74 -7.14 -2.45
CA PHE A 12 -21.02 -7.16 -3.73
C PHE A 12 -20.10 -5.96 -3.89
N SER A 13 -20.54 -4.76 -3.51
CA SER A 13 -19.71 -3.55 -3.58
C SER A 13 -18.47 -3.64 -2.68
N ILE A 14 -18.60 -4.15 -1.45
CA ILE A 14 -17.45 -4.33 -0.55
C ILE A 14 -16.50 -5.38 -1.08
N LEU A 15 -17.04 -6.52 -1.54
CA LEU A 15 -16.25 -7.61 -2.11
C LEU A 15 -15.47 -7.14 -3.35
N PHE A 16 -16.14 -6.42 -4.25
CA PHE A 16 -15.51 -5.87 -5.45
C PHE A 16 -14.42 -4.85 -5.11
N THR A 17 -14.65 -3.99 -4.12
CA THR A 17 -13.65 -3.02 -3.68
C THR A 17 -12.43 -3.72 -3.10
N PHE A 18 -12.64 -4.71 -2.23
CA PHE A 18 -11.56 -5.52 -1.66
C PHE A 18 -10.79 -6.30 -2.73
N PHE A 19 -11.49 -6.81 -3.75
CA PHE A 19 -10.88 -7.49 -4.88
C PHE A 19 -9.96 -6.55 -5.68
N VAL A 20 -10.44 -5.36 -6.03
CA VAL A 20 -9.65 -4.36 -6.77
C VAL A 20 -8.42 -3.93 -5.96
N ASP A 21 -8.57 -3.76 -4.65
CA ASP A 21 -7.47 -3.43 -3.74
C ASP A 21 -6.38 -4.52 -3.71
N ASN A 22 -6.78 -5.79 -3.55
CA ASN A 22 -5.84 -6.92 -3.56
C ASN A 22 -5.17 -7.13 -4.93
N LEU A 23 -5.86 -6.83 -6.02
CA LEU A 23 -5.26 -6.87 -7.36
C LEU A 23 -4.14 -5.84 -7.49
N GLY A 24 -4.36 -4.61 -7.02
CA GLY A 24 -3.34 -3.56 -7.02
C GLY A 24 -2.08 -4.02 -6.27
N TRP A 25 -2.26 -4.58 -5.08
CA TRP A 25 -1.16 -5.14 -4.30
C TRP A 25 -0.42 -6.29 -5.00
N SER A 26 -1.16 -7.22 -5.59
CA SER A 26 -0.59 -8.39 -6.27
C SER A 26 0.26 -8.02 -7.49
N ILE A 27 -0.13 -6.97 -8.22
CA ILE A 27 0.61 -6.48 -9.39
C ILE A 27 1.92 -5.81 -8.95
N VAL A 28 1.89 -5.05 -7.86
CA VAL A 28 3.03 -4.24 -7.42
C VAL A 28 4.06 -5.06 -6.65
N PHE A 29 3.64 -6.05 -5.87
CA PHE A 29 4.54 -6.85 -5.02
C PHE A 29 5.76 -7.46 -5.74
N PRO A 30 5.64 -8.13 -6.91
CA PRO A 30 6.79 -8.72 -7.60
C PRO A 30 7.76 -7.67 -8.15
N ILE A 31 7.39 -6.39 -8.19
CA ILE A 31 8.25 -5.30 -8.68
C ILE A 31 9.28 -4.91 -7.61
N PHE A 32 9.01 -5.09 -6.31
CA PHE A 32 9.92 -4.64 -5.26
C PHE A 32 11.26 -5.36 -5.25
N ALA A 33 11.28 -6.67 -5.49
CA ALA A 33 12.51 -7.45 -5.54
C ALA A 33 13.48 -6.93 -6.63
N PRO A 34 13.10 -6.82 -7.92
CA PRO A 34 13.98 -6.24 -8.92
C PRO A 34 14.27 -4.75 -8.65
N LEU A 35 13.32 -3.98 -8.12
CA LEU A 35 13.53 -2.56 -7.78
C LEU A 35 14.73 -2.34 -6.82
N PHE A 36 14.93 -3.26 -5.88
CA PHE A 36 16.03 -3.19 -4.90
C PHE A 36 17.28 -3.98 -5.29
N LEU A 37 17.11 -5.15 -5.91
CA LEU A 37 18.21 -6.09 -6.14
C LEU A 37 18.89 -5.92 -7.50
N ASP A 38 18.22 -5.31 -8.49
CA ASP A 38 18.82 -5.10 -9.81
C ASP A 38 19.94 -4.04 -9.74
N PRO A 39 21.18 -4.37 -10.13
CA PRO A 39 22.30 -3.43 -10.18
C PRO A 39 22.06 -2.22 -11.09
N GLN A 40 21.20 -2.34 -12.10
CA GLN A 40 20.95 -1.30 -13.10
C GLN A 40 19.96 -0.22 -12.62
N ASN A 41 19.29 -0.44 -11.49
CA ASN A 41 18.32 0.53 -10.97
C ASN A 41 19.00 1.76 -10.37
N LEU A 42 18.60 2.93 -10.87
CA LEU A 42 19.12 4.26 -10.50
C LEU A 42 18.73 4.71 -9.08
N ILE A 43 17.88 3.94 -8.38
CA ILE A 43 17.43 4.25 -7.00
C ILE A 43 18.58 4.09 -5.99
N PHE A 44 19.54 3.21 -6.28
CA PHE A 44 20.70 2.99 -5.42
C PHE A 44 21.96 3.51 -6.11
N SER A 45 22.84 4.14 -5.34
CA SER A 45 24.18 4.47 -5.85
C SER A 45 24.94 3.17 -6.17
N SER A 46 25.78 3.23 -7.20
CA SER A 46 26.53 2.08 -7.74
C SER A 46 27.46 1.40 -6.73
N ASN A 47 27.75 2.06 -5.60
CA ASN A 47 28.66 1.57 -4.56
C ASN A 47 27.98 0.77 -3.43
N ILE A 48 26.65 0.61 -3.45
CA ILE A 48 25.96 -0.12 -2.38
C ILE A 48 26.06 -1.62 -2.61
N SER A 49 26.58 -2.34 -1.60
CA SER A 49 26.71 -3.80 -1.63
C SER A 49 25.36 -4.52 -1.79
N PHE A 50 25.39 -5.70 -2.42
CA PHE A 50 24.21 -6.55 -2.56
C PHE A 50 23.59 -6.95 -1.20
N SER A 51 24.43 -7.16 -0.19
CA SER A 51 23.97 -7.47 1.18
C SER A 51 23.12 -6.33 1.75
N THR A 52 23.61 -5.09 1.64
CA THR A 52 22.88 -3.90 2.11
C THR A 52 21.55 -3.71 1.37
N ARG A 53 21.51 -3.95 0.05
CA ARG A 53 20.26 -3.87 -0.74
C ARG A 53 19.23 -4.90 -0.27
N THR A 54 19.67 -6.12 0.02
CA THR A 54 18.81 -7.19 0.55
C THR A 54 18.26 -6.81 1.93
N THR A 55 19.09 -6.26 2.83
CA THR A 55 18.63 -5.77 4.13
C THR A 55 17.61 -4.65 3.99
N LEU A 56 17.85 -3.67 3.10
CA LEU A 56 16.92 -2.57 2.85
C LEU A 56 15.60 -3.06 2.26
N LEU A 57 15.62 -4.05 1.36
CA LEU A 57 14.39 -4.70 0.88
C LEU A 57 13.62 -5.35 2.05
N GLY A 58 14.31 -6.04 2.95
CA GLY A 58 13.68 -6.63 4.14
C GLY A 58 13.02 -5.58 5.04
N VAL A 59 13.72 -4.47 5.30
CA VAL A 59 13.17 -3.34 6.08
C VAL A 59 11.99 -2.68 5.35
N PHE A 60 12.07 -2.54 4.03
CA PHE A 60 11.00 -2.01 3.20
C PHE A 60 9.74 -2.88 3.25
N LEU A 61 9.90 -4.20 3.15
CA LEU A 61 8.79 -5.15 3.26
C LEU A 61 8.20 -5.17 4.68
N ALA A 62 9.02 -4.95 5.71
CA ALA A 62 8.57 -4.86 7.11
C ALA A 62 7.86 -3.53 7.44
N ALA A 63 8.11 -2.46 6.68
CA ALA A 63 7.51 -1.15 6.92
C ALA A 63 5.97 -1.19 6.82
N PHE A 64 5.43 -1.95 5.85
CA PHE A 64 3.98 -2.08 5.67
C PHE A 64 3.27 -2.75 6.87
N PRO A 65 3.62 -3.98 7.31
CA PRO A 65 2.96 -4.60 8.45
C PRO A 65 3.16 -3.81 9.75
N LEU A 66 4.28 -3.10 9.92
CA LEU A 66 4.47 -2.17 11.03
C LEU A 66 3.48 -1.00 10.97
N ALA A 67 3.33 -0.37 9.79
CA ALA A 67 2.35 0.69 9.60
C ALA A 67 0.91 0.18 9.82
N GLN A 68 0.61 -1.02 9.33
CA GLN A 68 -0.70 -1.67 9.49
C GLN A 68 -1.01 -1.97 10.96
N PHE A 69 -0.01 -2.37 11.75
CA PHE A 69 -0.18 -2.66 13.18
C PHE A 69 -0.71 -1.43 13.95
N PHE A 70 -0.20 -0.25 13.65
CA PHE A 70 -0.67 1.00 14.26
C PHE A 70 -1.89 1.60 13.53
N GLY A 71 -1.92 1.52 12.20
CA GLY A 71 -2.93 2.13 11.36
C GLY A 71 -4.28 1.42 11.42
N ALA A 72 -4.31 0.09 11.53
CA ALA A 72 -5.55 -0.67 11.54
C ALA A 72 -6.46 -0.35 12.75
N PRO A 73 -5.95 -0.28 14.00
CA PRO A 73 -6.75 0.19 15.14
C PRO A 73 -7.28 1.62 14.97
N ILE A 74 -6.43 2.54 14.49
CA ILE A 74 -6.78 3.97 14.33
C ILE A 74 -7.90 4.12 13.29
N LEU A 75 -7.74 3.47 12.12
CA LEU A 75 -8.77 3.47 11.07
C LEU A 75 -10.03 2.72 11.50
N GLY A 76 -9.89 1.67 12.32
CA GLY A 76 -11.01 0.92 12.89
C GLY A 76 -11.86 1.78 13.83
N GLU A 77 -11.22 2.48 14.78
CA GLU A 77 -11.91 3.41 15.67
C GLU A 77 -12.57 4.55 14.89
N LEU A 78 -11.89 5.09 13.89
CA LEU A 78 -12.45 6.12 13.01
C LEU A 78 -13.66 5.59 12.22
N ALA A 79 -13.63 4.33 11.77
CA ALA A 79 -14.73 3.67 11.08
C ALA A 79 -15.94 3.49 11.99
N ASP A 80 -15.72 3.18 13.26
CA ASP A 80 -16.78 3.00 14.24
C ASP A 80 -17.43 4.34 14.62
N ARG A 81 -16.66 5.43 14.72
CA ARG A 81 -17.18 6.77 15.04
C ARG A 81 -17.82 7.51 13.85
N SER A 82 -17.15 7.50 12.70
CA SER A 82 -17.55 8.28 11.51
C SER A 82 -18.46 7.50 10.55
N GLY A 83 -18.61 6.20 10.78
CA GLY A 83 -19.32 5.25 9.94
C GLY A 83 -18.41 4.55 8.93
N ARG A 84 -18.58 3.23 8.81
CA ARG A 84 -17.73 2.32 8.00
C ARG A 84 -17.53 2.76 6.55
N LYS A 85 -18.54 3.35 5.90
CA LYS A 85 -18.42 3.82 4.51
C LYS A 85 -17.38 4.95 4.37
N LYS A 86 -17.33 5.89 5.33
CA LYS A 86 -16.40 7.02 5.27
C LYS A 86 -14.96 6.56 5.49
N ALA A 87 -14.74 5.66 6.44
CA ALA A 87 -13.42 5.08 6.67
C ALA A 87 -12.91 4.27 5.48
N LEU A 88 -13.79 3.48 4.83
CA LEU A 88 -13.42 2.75 3.62
C LEU A 88 -13.06 3.68 2.45
N VAL A 89 -13.79 4.79 2.26
CA VAL A 89 -13.42 5.78 1.24
C VAL A 89 -12.09 6.46 1.59
N LEU A 90 -11.87 6.79 2.87
CA LEU A 90 -10.61 7.38 3.32
C LEU A 90 -9.43 6.44 3.10
N SER A 91 -9.57 5.14 3.39
CA SER A 91 -8.50 4.17 3.16
C SER A 91 -8.16 4.07 1.67
N ILE A 92 -9.17 4.01 0.79
CA ILE A 92 -8.96 3.98 -0.67
C ILE A 92 -8.24 5.25 -1.15
N ILE A 93 -8.59 6.43 -0.61
CA ILE A 93 -7.91 7.68 -0.95
C ILE A 93 -6.45 7.64 -0.48
N LEU A 94 -6.18 7.17 0.74
CA LEU A 94 -4.82 7.02 1.25
C LEU A 94 -4.00 6.07 0.40
N THR A 95 -4.55 4.91 0.05
CA THR A 95 -3.91 3.93 -0.85
C THR A 95 -3.63 4.52 -2.23
N PHE A 96 -4.58 5.26 -2.79
CA PHE A 96 -4.40 5.96 -4.07
C PHE A 96 -3.28 6.99 -4.02
N VAL A 97 -3.25 7.83 -2.98
CA VAL A 97 -2.17 8.82 -2.76
C VAL A 97 -0.83 8.10 -2.56
N GLY A 98 -0.80 7.02 -1.79
CA GLY A 98 0.39 6.20 -1.58
C GLY A 98 0.94 5.61 -2.89
N TYR A 99 0.07 5.18 -3.81
CA TYR A 99 0.51 4.74 -5.14
C TYR A 99 1.05 5.89 -5.99
N LEU A 100 0.46 7.09 -5.94
CA LEU A 100 1.01 8.26 -6.63
C LEU A 100 2.40 8.64 -6.10
N ILE A 101 2.58 8.63 -4.77
CA ILE A 101 3.88 8.89 -4.15
C ILE A 101 4.88 7.78 -4.54
N SER A 102 4.46 6.52 -4.55
CA SER A 102 5.31 5.40 -4.98
C SER A 102 5.79 5.59 -6.42
N ALA A 103 4.87 5.89 -7.35
CA ALA A 103 5.22 6.15 -8.74
C ALA A 103 6.19 7.33 -8.85
N TRP A 104 5.88 8.46 -8.21
CA TRP A 104 6.76 9.64 -8.20
C TRP A 104 8.15 9.35 -7.63
N SER A 105 8.23 8.57 -6.55
CA SER A 105 9.49 8.21 -5.90
C SER A 105 10.41 7.39 -6.80
N ILE A 106 9.84 6.54 -7.66
CA ILE A 106 10.58 5.76 -8.65
C ILE A 106 11.15 6.68 -9.73
N PHE A 107 10.35 7.63 -10.24
CA PHE A 107 10.82 8.63 -11.22
C PHE A 107 11.88 9.57 -10.65
N ALA A 108 11.73 9.99 -9.39
CA ALA A 108 12.67 10.87 -8.70
C ALA A 108 13.89 10.13 -8.13
N HIS A 109 13.97 8.81 -8.30
CA HIS A 109 15.01 7.93 -7.75
C HIS A 109 15.25 8.14 -6.24
N ASN A 110 14.18 8.41 -5.48
CA ASN A 110 14.28 8.77 -4.07
C ASN A 110 13.71 7.68 -3.16
N LEU A 111 14.63 6.98 -2.49
CA LEU A 111 14.30 5.88 -1.59
C LEU A 111 13.43 6.32 -0.39
N ILE A 112 13.64 7.51 0.15
CA ILE A 112 12.91 7.98 1.34
C ILE A 112 11.42 8.14 1.02
N TRP A 113 11.11 8.72 -0.14
CA TRP A 113 9.73 8.87 -0.60
C TRP A 113 9.07 7.52 -0.86
N LEU A 114 9.83 6.53 -1.34
CA LEU A 114 9.33 5.17 -1.52
C LEU A 114 8.95 4.53 -0.17
N PHE A 115 9.75 4.72 0.87
CA PHE A 115 9.44 4.27 2.24
C PHE A 115 8.22 4.98 2.82
N ILE A 116 8.12 6.30 2.64
CA ILE A 116 6.95 7.08 3.08
C ILE A 116 5.69 6.57 2.39
N ALA A 117 5.75 6.38 1.06
CA ALA A 117 4.64 5.81 0.31
C ALA A 117 4.21 4.46 0.87
N ARG A 118 5.18 3.64 1.28
CA ARG A 118 4.92 2.29 1.79
C ARG A 118 4.26 2.22 3.16
N VAL A 119 4.45 3.26 3.97
CA VAL A 119 3.78 3.43 5.26
C VAL A 119 2.35 3.96 5.08
N ILE A 120 2.10 4.69 3.98
CA ILE A 120 0.78 5.28 3.67
C ILE A 120 -0.15 4.27 2.99
N THR A 121 0.36 3.44 2.07
CA THR A 121 -0.40 2.38 1.40
C THR A 121 -0.72 1.22 2.33
#